data_AF-A0A7J6SYA3-F1
#
_entry.id   AF-A0A7J6SYA3-F1
#
_cell.length_a   1.000
_cell.length_b   1.000
_cell.length_c   1.000
_cell.angle_alpha   90.00
_cell.angle_beta   90.00
_cell.angle_gamma   90.00
#
_symmetry.space_group_name_H-M   'P 1'
#
loop_
_entity.id
_entity.type
_entity.pdbx_description
1 polymer ?
#
loop_
_entity_poly.entity_id
_entity_poly.type
_entity_poly.pdbx_seq_one_letter_code
_entity_poly.pdbx_strand_id
1 'polypeptide(L)'
;YQSQDSRSSRSLHHQPCVSYRTTLYHYHQVRRYVDQMKNRSCKRVEWRIDNVSVLARTFTQGRPLHSCPFTVAGLEQVRLIFYPAGYFNAASGYCSLYMRAPPGTAIRAKLFIGRQPRNVAFEFDGSCSAFGRANFCLL
;
A
#
# COMPACT_ATOMS: atom_id res chain seq x y z
N TYR A 1 5.73 -43.35 68.23
CA TYR A 1 4.34 -42.90 68.41
C TYR A 1 3.93 -42.11 67.17
N GLN A 2 2.96 -42.65 66.42
CA GLN A 2 2.17 -41.98 65.37
C GLN A 2 1.43 -40.76 65.99
N SER A 3 0.94 -39.71 65.31
CA SER A 3 0.07 -39.63 64.12
C SER A 3 0.00 -38.13 63.69
N GLN A 4 0.12 -37.81 62.40
CA GLN A 4 -0.94 -37.35 61.48
C GLN A 4 -1.80 -36.13 61.89
N ASP A 5 -1.74 -35.05 61.09
CA ASP A 5 -2.85 -34.47 60.30
C ASP A 5 -2.31 -33.24 59.53
N SER A 6 -2.17 -33.21 58.19
CA SER A 6 -3.12 -33.22 57.07
C SER A 6 -3.77 -31.85 56.75
N ARG A 7 -3.92 -31.59 55.43
CA ARG A 7 -4.54 -30.44 54.73
C ARG A 7 -3.62 -29.23 54.51
N SER A 8 -3.60 -28.57 53.35
CA SER A 8 -4.34 -28.72 52.10
C SER A 8 -3.62 -27.92 50.99
N SER A 9 -3.45 -28.59 49.87
CA SER A 9 -3.40 -28.10 48.49
C SER A 9 -3.53 -26.59 48.25
N ARG A 10 -2.51 -26.00 47.60
CA ARG A 10 -2.69 -25.03 46.51
C ARG A 10 -1.63 -25.27 45.44
N SER A 11 -2.00 -26.09 44.46
CA SER A 11 -1.33 -26.14 43.16
C SER A 11 -1.38 -24.75 42.54
N LEU A 12 -0.24 -24.08 42.47
CA LEU A 12 -0.04 -22.92 41.60
C LEU A 12 -0.02 -23.46 40.17
N HIS A 13 -1.20 -23.53 39.55
CA HIS A 13 -1.29 -23.60 38.09
C HIS A 13 -0.53 -22.39 37.53
N HIS A 14 0.70 -22.64 37.09
CA HIS A 14 1.38 -21.80 36.12
C HIS A 14 0.53 -21.84 34.85
N GLN A 15 -0.44 -20.92 34.73
CA GLN A 15 -0.93 -20.53 33.43
C GLN A 15 0.27 -19.94 32.69
N PRO A 16 0.71 -20.52 31.57
CA PRO A 16 1.65 -19.82 30.74
C PRO A 16 0.88 -18.65 30.14
N CYS A 17 1.07 -17.46 30.71
CA CYS A 17 0.81 -16.20 30.03
C CYS A 17 1.81 -16.12 28.87
N VAL A 18 1.60 -16.95 27.84
CA VAL A 18 2.24 -16.77 26.55
C VAL A 18 1.66 -15.47 26.05
N SER A 19 2.44 -14.41 26.22
CA SER A 19 2.18 -13.05 25.77
C SER A 19 1.40 -13.07 24.45
N TYR A 20 0.07 -12.89 24.55
CA TYR A 20 -0.83 -12.89 23.40
C TYR A 20 -0.37 -11.88 22.33
N ARG A 21 0.37 -10.85 22.75
CA ARG A 21 1.02 -9.85 21.89
C ARG A 21 2.08 -10.44 20.96
N THR A 22 2.87 -11.40 21.42
CA THR A 22 3.99 -11.97 20.63
C THR A 22 3.47 -12.97 19.60
N THR A 23 2.50 -13.81 19.98
CA THR A 23 1.88 -14.77 19.06
C THR A 23 1.05 -14.07 17.97
N LEU A 24 0.34 -13.00 18.33
CA LEU A 24 -0.36 -12.16 17.35
C LEU A 24 0.62 -11.48 16.38
N TYR A 25 1.73 -10.95 16.88
CA TYR A 25 2.76 -10.34 16.04
C TYR A 25 3.31 -11.34 15.02
N HIS A 26 3.68 -12.54 15.46
CA HIS A 26 4.16 -13.60 14.56
C HIS A 26 3.08 -14.05 13.57
N TYR A 27 1.81 -14.19 14.00
CA TYR A 27 0.72 -14.53 13.10
C TYR A 27 0.50 -13.47 12.01
N HIS A 28 0.48 -12.19 12.40
CA HIS A 28 0.38 -11.09 11.43
C HIS A 28 1.58 -11.02 10.51
N GLN A 29 2.79 -11.24 11.03
CA GLN A 29 4.01 -11.23 10.23
C GLN A 29 4.02 -12.37 9.20
N VAL A 30 3.67 -13.60 9.60
CA VAL A 30 3.56 -14.76 8.69
C VAL A 30 2.47 -14.53 7.65
N ARG A 31 1.30 -14.02 8.05
CA ARG A 31 0.22 -13.67 7.11
C ARG A 31 0.66 -12.66 6.07
N ARG A 32 1.35 -11.59 6.46
CA ARG A 32 1.90 -10.59 5.54
C ARG A 32 2.89 -11.20 4.55
N TYR A 33 3.81 -12.04 5.02
CA TYR A 33 4.74 -12.72 4.12
C TYR A 33 4.01 -13.64 3.12
N VAL A 34 3.00 -14.39 3.57
CA VAL A 34 2.20 -15.25 2.68
C VAL A 34 1.43 -14.42 1.66
N ASP A 35 0.84 -13.29 2.06
CA ASP A 35 0.09 -12.42 1.16
C ASP A 35 0.99 -11.72 0.14
N GLN A 36 2.19 -11.28 0.57
CA GLN A 36 3.24 -10.78 -0.32
C GLN A 36 3.69 -11.85 -1.33
N MET A 37 3.88 -13.10 -0.88
CA MET A 37 4.23 -14.22 -1.77
C MET A 37 3.15 -14.48 -2.82
N LYS A 38 1.88 -14.50 -2.41
CA LYS A 38 0.75 -14.70 -3.34
C LYS A 38 0.69 -13.61 -4.40
N ASN A 39 0.98 -12.36 -4.02
CA ASN A 39 0.86 -11.21 -4.92
C ASN A 39 2.09 -10.91 -5.78
N ARG A 40 3.17 -11.70 -5.70
CA ARG A 40 4.29 -11.60 -6.66
C ARG A 40 3.85 -11.91 -8.08
N SER A 41 2.82 -12.73 -8.23
CA SER A 41 2.25 -13.10 -9.53
C SER A 41 1.40 -11.99 -10.16
N CYS A 42 0.91 -11.04 -9.36
CA CYS A 42 0.13 -9.90 -9.84
C CYS A 42 1.05 -8.87 -10.52
N LYS A 43 0.98 -8.82 -11.85
CA LYS A 43 1.82 -7.96 -12.69
C LYS A 43 1.14 -6.64 -13.10
N ARG A 44 -0.19 -6.55 -12.95
CA ARG A 44 -0.97 -5.40 -13.42
C ARG A 44 -2.16 -5.16 -12.51
N VAL A 45 -2.36 -3.90 -12.16
CA VAL A 45 -3.53 -3.40 -11.45
C VAL A 45 -4.12 -2.27 -12.28
N GLU A 46 -5.45 -2.23 -12.36
CA GLU A 46 -6.19 -1.18 -13.03
C GLU A 46 -7.10 -0.47 -12.02
N TRP A 47 -7.08 0.86 -12.07
CA TRP A 47 -7.99 1.70 -11.31
C TRP A 47 -8.86 2.47 -12.31
N ARG A 48 -10.16 2.21 -12.26
CA ARG A 48 -11.13 2.83 -13.16
C ARG A 48 -11.72 4.08 -12.52
N ILE A 49 -11.77 5.15 -13.29
CA ILE A 49 -12.38 6.43 -12.93
C ILE A 49 -13.39 6.76 -14.02
N ASP A 50 -14.63 7.02 -13.62
CA ASP A 50 -15.70 7.37 -14.55
C ASP A 50 -15.71 8.88 -14.81
N ASN A 51 -16.24 9.28 -15.97
CA ASN A 51 -16.48 10.69 -16.32
C ASN A 51 -15.23 11.60 -16.25
N VAL A 52 -14.07 11.08 -16.65
CA VAL A 52 -12.77 11.78 -16.56
C VAL A 52 -12.78 13.14 -17.26
N SER A 53 -13.43 13.28 -18.41
CA SER A 53 -13.53 14.55 -19.13
C SER A 53 -14.29 15.63 -18.35
N VAL A 54 -15.30 15.23 -17.55
CA VAL A 54 -16.03 16.13 -16.66
C VAL A 54 -15.13 16.52 -15.49
N LEU A 55 -14.44 15.54 -14.88
CA LEU A 55 -13.50 15.78 -13.79
C LEU A 55 -12.39 16.74 -14.20
N ALA A 56 -11.84 16.62 -15.41
CA ALA A 56 -10.80 17.51 -15.91
C ALA A 56 -11.25 18.98 -16.01
N ARG A 57 -12.54 19.22 -16.26
CA ARG A 57 -13.13 20.57 -16.36
C ARG A 57 -13.54 21.16 -15.02
N THR A 58 -13.91 20.31 -14.06
CA THR A 58 -14.42 20.75 -12.75
C THR A 58 -13.34 20.80 -11.67
N PHE A 59 -12.27 20.00 -11.81
CA PHE A 59 -11.18 19.98 -10.85
C PHE A 59 -10.25 21.16 -11.07
N THR A 60 -9.77 21.72 -9.96
CA THR A 60 -8.68 22.70 -9.99
C THR A 60 -7.33 22.00 -10.08
N GLN A 61 -6.38 22.62 -10.79
CA GLN A 61 -5.01 22.12 -10.89
C GLN A 61 -4.42 21.86 -9.49
N GLY A 62 -3.70 20.76 -9.34
CA GLY A 62 -3.12 20.33 -8.08
C GLY A 62 -4.07 19.56 -7.16
N ARG A 63 -5.35 19.37 -7.51
CA ARG A 63 -6.27 18.52 -6.75
C ARG A 63 -6.19 17.05 -7.18
N PRO A 64 -5.77 16.12 -6.28
CA PRO A 64 -5.68 14.71 -6.61
C PRO A 64 -6.98 13.93 -6.38
N LEU A 65 -7.09 12.84 -7.10
CA LEU A 65 -7.87 11.66 -6.78
C LEU A 65 -6.92 10.56 -6.32
N HIS A 66 -7.36 9.75 -5.37
CA HIS A 66 -6.59 8.64 -4.82
C HIS A 66 -7.29 7.32 -5.08
N SER A 67 -6.55 6.33 -5.56
CA SER A 67 -7.04 4.96 -5.56
C SER A 67 -7.15 4.43 -4.12
N CYS A 68 -7.94 3.39 -3.91
CA CYS A 68 -7.75 2.53 -2.74
C CYS A 68 -6.31 1.97 -2.76
N PRO A 69 -5.68 1.75 -1.59
CA PRO A 69 -4.43 0.99 -1.52
C PRO A 69 -4.61 -0.39 -2.13
N PHE A 70 -3.59 -0.87 -2.83
CA PHE A 70 -3.56 -2.21 -3.40
C PHE A 70 -2.19 -2.84 -3.23
N THR A 71 -2.12 -4.12 -3.55
CA THR A 71 -0.89 -4.90 -3.52
C THR A 71 -0.56 -5.37 -4.93
N VAL A 72 0.68 -5.20 -5.38
CA VAL A 72 1.16 -5.57 -6.71
C VAL A 72 2.63 -5.94 -6.66
N ALA A 73 3.07 -6.92 -7.44
CA ALA A 73 4.47 -7.37 -7.47
C ALA A 73 5.08 -7.67 -6.07
N GLY A 74 4.24 -8.12 -5.13
CA GLY A 74 4.63 -8.36 -3.73
C GLY A 74 4.78 -7.10 -2.86
N LEU A 75 4.52 -5.90 -3.39
CA LEU A 75 4.51 -4.64 -2.64
C LEU A 75 3.12 -4.36 -2.08
N GLU A 76 3.02 -4.13 -0.78
CA GLU A 76 1.78 -3.72 -0.10
C GLU A 76 1.63 -2.20 -0.06
N GLN A 77 0.41 -1.73 0.20
CA GLN A 77 0.09 -0.31 0.41
C GLN A 77 0.48 0.62 -0.76
N VAL A 78 0.57 0.06 -1.97
CA VAL A 78 0.78 0.86 -3.18
C VAL A 78 -0.50 1.62 -3.50
N ARG A 79 -0.37 2.85 -4.00
CA ARG A 79 -1.51 3.70 -4.34
C ARG A 79 -1.24 4.51 -5.60
N LEU A 80 -2.25 4.69 -6.45
CA LEU A 80 -2.22 5.63 -7.56
C LEU A 80 -2.82 6.98 -7.13
N ILE A 81 -2.21 8.05 -7.62
CA ILE A 81 -2.62 9.43 -7.39
C ILE A 81 -2.77 10.10 -8.75
N PHE A 82 -4.01 10.44 -9.10
CA PHE A 82 -4.34 11.02 -10.40
C PHE A 82 -4.77 12.47 -10.24
N TYR A 83 -4.25 13.37 -11.06
CA TYR A 83 -4.64 14.78 -11.08
C TYR A 83 -5.32 15.08 -12.41
N PRO A 84 -6.66 15.16 -12.47
CA PRO A 84 -7.39 15.36 -13.72
C PRO A 84 -7.00 16.66 -14.44
N ALA A 85 -6.86 17.75 -13.70
CA ALA A 85 -6.43 19.06 -14.20
C ALA A 85 -4.91 19.29 -14.08
N GLY A 86 -4.14 18.22 -13.91
CA GLY A 86 -2.69 18.28 -13.76
C GLY A 86 -2.21 18.62 -12.34
N TYR A 87 -0.96 18.29 -12.05
CA TYR A 87 -0.23 18.68 -10.85
C TYR A 87 0.23 20.14 -10.96
N PHE A 88 0.70 20.74 -9.87
CA PHE A 88 1.01 22.18 -9.80
C PHE A 88 1.98 22.68 -10.88
N ASN A 89 2.90 21.84 -11.36
CA ASN A 89 3.86 22.17 -12.41
C ASN A 89 3.54 21.51 -13.76
N ALA A 90 2.32 20.99 -13.93
CA ALA A 90 1.87 20.46 -15.22
C ALA A 90 1.57 21.61 -16.20
N ALA A 91 1.86 21.37 -17.48
CA ALA A 91 1.48 22.24 -18.57
C ALA A 91 -0.06 22.24 -18.73
N SER A 92 -0.60 23.36 -19.22
CA SER A 92 -2.05 23.51 -19.41
C SER A 92 -2.63 22.37 -20.24
N GLY A 93 -3.75 21.81 -19.78
CA GLY A 93 -4.46 20.70 -20.43
C GLY A 93 -3.89 19.30 -20.14
N TYR A 94 -2.71 19.18 -19.52
CA TYR A 94 -2.18 17.88 -19.14
C TYR A 94 -2.76 17.41 -17.81
N CYS A 95 -3.07 16.11 -17.75
CA CYS A 95 -3.28 15.42 -16.50
C CYS A 95 -1.96 14.83 -15.97
N SER A 96 -1.97 14.47 -14.68
CA SER A 96 -0.81 13.86 -14.03
C SER A 96 -1.15 12.56 -13.36
N LEU A 97 -0.18 11.64 -13.34
CA LEU A 97 -0.30 10.37 -12.63
C LEU A 97 0.97 10.09 -11.83
N TYR A 98 0.77 9.77 -10.57
CA TYR A 98 1.79 9.39 -9.61
C TYR A 98 1.43 8.08 -8.93
N MET A 99 2.45 7.42 -8.40
CA MET A 99 2.36 6.21 -7.61
C MET A 99 3.09 6.43 -6.29
N ARG A 100 2.46 6.04 -5.19
CA ARG A 100 3.08 5.90 -3.88
C ARG A 100 3.38 4.43 -3.62
N ALA A 101 4.53 4.16 -3.02
CA ALA A 101 4.90 2.86 -2.50
C ALA A 101 5.64 3.02 -1.16
N PRO A 102 5.78 1.95 -0.36
CA PRO A 102 6.53 1.99 0.88
C PRO A 102 8.01 2.40 0.67
N PRO A 103 8.65 3.04 1.67
CA PRO A 103 10.10 3.25 1.65
C PRO A 103 10.89 1.94 1.57
N GLY A 104 12.09 1.98 1.01
CA GLY A 104 12.95 0.83 0.74
C GLY A 104 12.51 0.00 -0.48
N THR A 105 11.62 0.52 -1.33
CA THR A 105 11.12 -0.21 -2.51
C THR A 105 11.69 0.35 -3.80
N ALA A 106 12.17 -0.54 -4.68
CA ALA A 106 12.57 -0.20 -6.04
C ALA A 106 11.50 -0.69 -7.01
N ILE A 107 10.93 0.21 -7.80
CA ILE A 107 9.88 -0.09 -8.77
C ILE A 107 10.39 0.18 -10.18
N ARG A 108 10.25 -0.83 -11.04
CA ARG A 108 10.34 -0.69 -12.50
C ARG A 108 9.01 -1.12 -13.09
N ALA A 109 8.27 -0.18 -13.66
CA ALA A 109 6.90 -0.42 -14.14
C ALA A 109 6.54 0.43 -15.35
N LYS A 110 5.36 0.17 -15.90
CA LYS A 110 4.67 1.04 -16.85
C LYS A 110 3.41 1.57 -16.19
N LEU A 111 3.30 2.89 -16.11
CA LEU A 111 2.06 3.56 -15.73
C LEU A 111 1.22 3.81 -16.98
N PHE A 112 -0.10 3.78 -16.85
CA PHE A 112 -1.03 3.98 -17.95
C PHE A 112 -2.15 4.93 -17.54
N ILE A 113 -2.54 5.80 -18.49
CA ILE A 113 -3.87 6.42 -18.53
C ILE A 113 -4.48 5.97 -19.85
N GLY A 114 -5.59 5.22 -19.78
CA GLY A 114 -6.16 4.55 -20.95
C GLY A 114 -5.10 3.70 -21.67
N ARG A 115 -4.82 4.06 -22.94
CA ARG A 115 -3.86 3.35 -23.80
C ARG A 115 -2.46 3.98 -23.82
N GLN A 116 -2.21 5.03 -23.06
CA GLN A 116 -0.96 5.80 -23.13
C GLN A 116 0.02 5.36 -22.03
N PRO A 117 1.12 4.64 -22.38
CA PRO A 117 2.10 4.17 -21.39
C PRO A 117 3.15 5.22 -21.07
N ARG A 118 3.66 5.19 -19.83
CA ARG A 118 4.90 5.85 -19.41
C ARG A 118 5.74 4.88 -18.60
N ASN A 119 6.98 4.66 -19.03
CA ASN A 119 7.95 3.86 -18.28
C ASN A 119 8.36 4.64 -17.02
N VAL A 120 8.45 3.93 -15.91
CA VAL A 120 8.92 4.46 -14.63
C VAL A 120 9.93 3.52 -14.02
N ALA A 121 11.00 4.09 -13.49
CA ALA A 121 12.00 3.40 -12.68
C ALA A 121 12.34 4.35 -11.53
N PHE A 122 12.06 3.94 -10.29
CA PHE A 122 12.27 4.78 -9.12
C PHE A 122 12.50 3.95 -7.87
N GLU A 123 13.32 4.47 -6.97
CA GLU A 123 13.59 3.89 -5.66
C GLU A 123 13.04 4.83 -4.58
N PHE A 124 12.14 4.31 -3.75
CA PHE A 124 11.55 5.04 -2.65
C PHE A 124 12.49 4.97 -1.45
N ASP A 125 13.49 5.84 -1.39
CA ASP A 125 14.48 5.93 -0.30
C ASP A 125 13.92 6.51 1.02
N GLY A 126 12.65 6.93 1.03
CA GLY A 126 11.98 7.58 2.16
C GLY A 126 11.93 9.10 2.10
N SER A 127 12.69 9.75 1.19
CA SER A 127 12.65 11.20 0.97
C SER A 127 11.41 11.64 0.20
N CYS A 128 10.93 10.80 -0.72
CA CYS A 128 9.77 11.07 -1.56
C CYS A 128 8.68 10.02 -1.34
N SER A 129 7.47 10.49 -1.03
CA SER A 129 6.32 9.60 -0.80
C SER A 129 5.56 9.22 -2.07
N ALA A 130 5.90 9.78 -3.23
CA ALA A 130 5.25 9.50 -4.51
C ALA A 130 6.19 9.81 -5.69
N PHE A 131 6.07 9.03 -6.76
CA PHE A 131 6.80 9.21 -8.01
C PHE A 131 5.86 9.12 -9.21
N GLY A 132 6.09 9.93 -10.24
CA GLY A 132 5.17 10.01 -11.37
C GLY A 132 5.55 11.04 -12.41
N ARG A 133 4.57 11.46 -13.22
CA ARG A 133 4.74 12.48 -14.26
C ARG A 133 3.67 13.57 -14.10
N ALA A 134 4.12 14.82 -14.03
CA ALA A 134 3.25 15.98 -14.08
C ALA A 134 2.58 16.12 -15.45
N ASN A 135 3.36 16.03 -16.53
CA ASN A 135 2.83 16.02 -17.91
C ASN A 135 2.66 14.58 -18.37
N PHE A 136 1.59 13.89 -17.92
CA PHE A 136 1.37 12.50 -18.32
C PHE A 136 0.80 12.42 -19.73
N CYS A 137 -0.40 12.96 -19.93
CA CYS A 137 -1.07 13.07 -21.22
C CYS A 137 -2.20 14.10 -21.21
N LEU A 138 -2.71 14.44 -22.39
CA LEU A 138 -3.96 15.18 -22.56
C LEU A 138 -5.15 14.21 -22.39
N LEU A 139 -6.24 14.68 -21.78
CA LEU A 139 -7.47 13.92 -21.53
C LEU A 139 -8.54 14.18 -22.59
#